data_AF-A0A2S5CL57-F1
#
_entry.id   AF-A0A2S5CL57-F1
#
_cell.length_a   1.000
_cell.length_b   1.000
_cell.length_c   1.000
_cell.angle_alpha   90.00
_cell.angle_beta   90.00
_cell.angle_gamma   90.00
#
_symmetry.space_group_name_H-M   'P 1'
#
loop_
_entity.id
_entity.type
_entity.pdbx_description
1 polymer ?
#
loop_
_entity_poly.entity_id
_entity_poly.type
_entity_poly.pdbx_seq_one_letter_code
_entity_poly.pdbx_strand_id
1 'polypeptide(L)' 'MINAAQIKPDMPVVCSQNGQFAVVDHMEGASTIKLTKDKTGQHHYIPLAWVISTENGKVKIDRPGDQAMQEWSTVA' A
#
# COMPACT_ATOMS: atom_id res chain seq x y z
N MET A 1 8.54 -13.13 5.53
CA MET A 1 9.04 -11.76 5.36
C MET A 1 8.64 -11.29 3.97
N ILE A 2 7.86 -10.22 3.86
CA ILE A 2 7.55 -9.62 2.55
C ILE A 2 8.77 -8.84 2.11
N ASN A 3 9.22 -9.06 0.87
CA ASN A 3 10.34 -8.33 0.32
C ASN A 3 9.83 -7.12 -0.47
N ALA A 4 10.40 -5.94 -0.19
CA ALA A 4 10.17 -4.71 -0.94
C ALA A 4 10.36 -4.92 -2.46
N ALA A 5 11.27 -5.79 -2.88
CA ALA A 5 11.50 -6.12 -4.28
C ALA A 5 10.30 -6.77 -4.99
N GLN A 6 9.33 -7.30 -4.24
CA GLN A 6 8.08 -7.85 -4.79
C GLN A 6 7.03 -6.78 -5.02
N ILE A 7 7.17 -5.62 -4.37
CA ILE A 7 6.28 -4.47 -4.53
C ILE A 7 6.73 -3.71 -5.78
N LYS A 8 5.90 -3.77 -6.82
CA LYS A 8 6.11 -3.07 -8.09
C LYS A 8 5.17 -1.86 -8.19
N PRO A 9 5.58 -0.82 -8.94
CA PRO A 9 4.67 0.23 -9.39
C PRO A 9 3.42 -0.37 -10.04
N ASP A 10 2.30 0.35 -9.96
CA ASP A 10 1.00 -0.02 -10.52
C ASP A 10 0.32 -1.26 -9.89
N MET A 11 0.92 -1.86 -8.85
CA MET A 11 0.26 -2.95 -8.12
C MET A 11 -0.93 -2.42 -7.31
N PRO A 12 -2.12 -3.03 -7.41
CA PRO A 12 -3.25 -2.65 -6.59
C PRO A 12 -3.04 -3.08 -5.14
N VAL A 13 -3.33 -2.17 -4.21
CA VAL A 13 -3.33 -2.44 -2.77
C VAL A 13 -4.73 -2.84 -2.34
N VAL A 14 -4.85 -4.07 -1.87
CA VAL A 14 -6.09 -4.69 -1.43
C VAL A 14 -6.09 -4.87 0.08
N CYS A 15 -7.21 -4.55 0.71
CA CYS A 15 -7.39 -4.77 2.14
C CYS A 15 -7.67 -6.24 2.47
N SER A 16 -7.74 -6.55 3.76
CA SER A 16 -8.10 -7.89 4.23
C SER A 16 -9.44 -8.40 3.67
N GLN A 17 -10.38 -7.49 3.36
CA GLN A 17 -11.69 -7.76 2.76
C GLN A 17 -11.66 -7.92 1.22
N ASN A 18 -10.48 -8.00 0.59
CA ASN A 18 -10.27 -8.01 -0.87
C ASN A 18 -10.73 -6.74 -1.61
N GLY A 19 -11.06 -5.67 -0.88
CA GLY A 19 -11.36 -4.36 -1.47
C GLY A 19 -10.06 -3.64 -1.86
N GLN A 20 -9.95 -3.23 -3.13
CA GLN A 20 -8.88 -2.33 -3.55
C GLN A 20 -9.19 -0.92 -3.08
N PHE A 21 -8.23 -0.28 -2.41
CA PHE A 21 -8.39 1.09 -1.92
C PHE A 21 -7.33 2.06 -2.46
N ALA A 22 -6.19 1.54 -2.93
CA ALA A 22 -5.12 2.35 -3.51
C ALA A 22 -4.31 1.55 -4.54
N VAL A 23 -3.41 2.24 -5.23
CA VAL A 23 -2.42 1.65 -6.14
C VAL A 23 -1.04 2.11 -5.71
N VAL A 24 -0.06 1.20 -5.77
CA VAL A 24 1.34 1.50 -5.49
C VAL A 24 1.89 2.44 -6.56
N ASP A 25 2.48 3.55 -6.11
CA ASP A 25 3.26 4.43 -6.98
C ASP A 25 4.71 3.91 -7.05
N HIS A 26 5.40 3.85 -5.90
CA HIS A 26 6.73 3.24 -5.77
C HIS A 26 7.07 2.91 -4.31
N MET A 27 8.21 2.26 -4.08
CA MET A 27 8.78 2.10 -2.74
C MET A 27 9.58 3.34 -2.36
N GLU A 28 9.24 3.96 -1.22
CA GLU A 28 10.00 5.05 -0.61
C GLU A 28 10.97 4.44 0.42
N GLY A 29 12.25 4.34 0.07
CA GLY A 29 13.25 3.68 0.92
C GLY A 29 13.05 2.17 1.02
N ALA A 30 13.40 1.59 2.18
CA ALA A 30 13.43 0.13 2.37
C ALA A 30 12.12 -0.47 2.91
N SER A 31 11.28 0.33 3.56
CA SER A 31 10.14 -0.16 4.35
C SER A 31 8.85 0.65 4.17
N THR A 32 8.82 1.65 3.28
CA THR A 32 7.65 2.49 3.06
C THR A 32 7.18 2.33 1.63
N ILE A 33 5.88 2.11 1.46
CA ILE A 33 5.21 2.01 0.17
C ILE A 33 4.51 3.33 -0.06
N LYS A 34 4.90 4.02 -1.14
CA LYS A 34 4.18 5.20 -1.61
C LYS A 34 3.01 4.76 -2.48
N LEU A 35 1.87 5.35 -2.19
CA LEU A 35 0.65 5.18 -2.93
C LEU A 35 0.44 6.34 -3.90
N THR A 36 -0.29 6.03 -4.96
CA THR A 36 -0.76 6.99 -5.94
C THR A 36 -1.62 8.06 -5.28
N LYS A 37 -1.67 9.24 -5.92
CA LYS A 37 -2.42 10.38 -5.40
C LYS A 37 -3.91 10.06 -5.33
N ASP A 38 -4.55 10.49 -4.24
CA ASP A 38 -5.99 10.46 -4.15
C ASP A 38 -6.63 11.58 -5.01
N LYS A 39 -7.96 11.71 -4.93
CA LYS A 39 -8.72 12.72 -5.68
C LYS A 39 -8.33 14.16 -5.32
N THR A 40 -7.76 14.38 -4.14
CA THR A 40 -7.27 15.69 -3.70
C THR A 40 -5.83 15.97 -4.13
N GLY A 41 -5.16 15.00 -4.76
CA GLY A 41 -3.80 15.14 -5.26
C GLY A 41 -2.71 14.85 -4.22
N GLN A 42 -3.07 14.27 -3.07
CA GLN A 42 -2.15 13.96 -1.99
C GLN A 42 -1.61 12.53 -2.11
N HIS A 43 -0.30 12.37 -1.92
CA HIS A 43 0.30 11.05 -1.79
C HIS A 43 0.06 10.48 -0.39
N HIS A 44 -0.17 9.18 -0.36
CA HIS A 44 -0.28 8.43 0.88
C HIS A 44 0.87 7.43 1.01
N TYR A 45 1.24 7.11 2.24
CA TYR A 45 2.35 6.25 2.57
C TYR A 45 1.89 5.21 3.56
N ILE A 46 2.20 3.95 3.27
CA ILE A 46 1.93 2.82 4.16
C ILE A 46 3.22 2.05 4.42
N PRO A 47 3.45 1.57 5.64
CA PRO A 47 4.63 0.76 5.92
C PRO A 47 4.47 -0.65 5.33
N LEU A 48 5.58 -1.22 4.85
CA LEU A 48 5.69 -2.60 4.37
C LEU A 48 5.25 -3.62 5.44
N ALA A 49 5.35 -3.24 6.72
CA ALA A 49 4.91 -4.04 7.85
C ALA A 49 3.41 -4.40 7.81
N TRP A 50 2.57 -3.62 7.12
CA TRP A 50 1.15 -3.94 6.96
C TRP A 50 0.91 -5.03 5.92
N VAL A 51 1.87 -5.25 5.01
CA VAL A 51 1.72 -6.20 3.91
C VAL A 51 1.85 -7.62 4.44
N ILE A 52 0.81 -8.42 4.19
CA ILE A 52 0.75 -9.84 4.57
C ILE A 52 0.91 -10.78 3.37
N SER A 53 0.63 -10.31 2.15
CA SER A 53 0.85 -11.07 0.91
C SER A 53 1.03 -10.12 -0.27
N THR A 54 1.85 -10.52 -1.24
CA THR A 54 2.05 -9.82 -2.52
C THR A 54 1.70 -10.70 -3.72
N GLU A 55 0.90 -11.74 -3.49
CA GLU A 55 0.57 -12.75 -4.49
C GLU A 55 -0.35 -12.19 -5.59
N ASN A 56 -0.31 -12.83 -6.76
CA ASN A 56 -1.10 -12.45 -7.95
C ASN A 56 -0.91 -10.99 -8.40
N GLY A 57 0.25 -10.40 -8.09
CA GLY A 57 0.54 -9.02 -8.48
C GLY A 57 -0.25 -7.97 -7.68
N LYS A 58 -0.77 -8.32 -6.50
CA LYS A 58 -1.53 -7.40 -5.62
C LYS A 58 -0.89 -7.31 -4.25
N VAL A 59 -0.91 -6.14 -3.63
CA VAL A 59 -0.39 -5.93 -2.28
C VAL A 59 -1.53 -6.08 -1.28
N LYS A 60 -1.58 -7.19 -0.56
CA LYS A 60 -2.58 -7.46 0.48
C LYS A 60 -2.08 -7.01 1.84
N ILE A 61 -2.87 -6.20 2.53
CA ILE A 61 -2.57 -5.75 3.90
C ILE A 61 -3.39 -6.49 4.96
N ASP A 62 -2.92 -6.44 6.21
CA ASP A 62 -3.52 -7.07 7.39
C ASP A 62 -4.85 -6.45 7.84
N ARG A 63 -5.07 -5.19 7.50
CA ARG A 63 -6.19 -4.36 7.99
C ARG A 63 -7.26 -4.07 6.93
N PRO A 64 -8.49 -3.70 7.34
CA PRO A 64 -9.52 -3.21 6.43
C PRO A 64 -9.14 -1.86 5.79
N GLY A 65 -9.73 -1.57 4.63
CA GLY A 65 -9.41 -0.38 3.84
C GLY A 65 -9.68 0.93 4.57
N ASP A 66 -10.79 1.02 5.30
CA ASP A 66 -11.15 2.22 6.08
C ASP A 66 -10.10 2.52 7.16
N GLN A 67 -9.61 1.48 7.84
CA GLN A 67 -8.56 1.63 8.84
C GLN A 67 -7.22 2.02 8.20
N ALA A 68 -6.87 1.42 7.05
CA ALA A 68 -5.68 1.80 6.30
C ALA A 68 -5.71 3.27 5.88
N MET A 69 -6.87 3.78 5.47
CA MET A 69 -7.07 5.19 5.11
C MET A 69 -7.04 6.15 6.30
N GLN A 70 -7.23 5.68 7.53
CA GLN A 70 -7.10 6.51 8.73
C GLN A 70 -5.66 6.50 9.27
N GLU A 71 -4.96 5.38 9.11
CA GLU A 71 -3.61 5.20 9.66
C GLU A 71 -2.49 5.52 8.66
N TRP A 72 -2.79 5.67 7.36
CA TRP A 72 -1.76 6.00 6.38
C TRP A 72 -1.14 7.38 6.68
N SER A 73 0.11 7.55 6.30
CA SER A 73 0.77 8.86 6.41
C SER A 73 0.54 9.64 5.12
N THR A 74 0.38 10.96 5.21
CA THR A 74 0.40 11.87 4.05
C THR A 74 1.78 12.54 3.87
N VAL A 75 2.72 12.17 4.74
CA VAL A 75 4.12 12.60 4.77
C VAL A 75 5.00 11.35 4.65
N ALA A 76 6.09 11.47 3.88
CA ALA A 76 7.05 10.39 3.62
C ALA A 76 7.98 10.14 4.81
#